data_AF-A0A6G0YN82-F1
#
_entry.id   AF-A0A6G0YN82-F1
#
_cell.length_a   1.000
_cell.length_b   1.000
_cell.length_c   1.000
_cell.angle_alpha   90.00
_cell.angle_beta   90.00
_cell.angle_gamma   90.00
#
_symmetry.space_group_name_H-M   'P 1'
#
loop_
_entity.id
_entity.type
_entity.pdbx_description
1 polymer ?
#
loop_
_entity_poly.entity_id
_entity_poly.type
_entity_poly.pdbx_seq_one_letter_code
_entity_poly.pdbx_strand_id
1 'polypeptide(L)' 'MSQPVLRVREEIPPEPLNGLIIGTDPDSNVFLKSIRTFNSCFQMTSFGATEIVFC' A
#
# COMPACT_ATOMS: atom_id res chain seq x y z
N MET A 1 -19.53 14.55 -21.94
CA MET A 1 -19.66 13.53 -20.90
C MET A 1 -18.28 12.93 -20.66
N SER A 2 -17.43 13.64 -19.91
CA SER A 2 -16.05 13.22 -19.67
C SER A 2 -15.93 12.85 -18.20
N GLN A 3 -15.56 11.60 -17.94
CA GLN A 3 -15.24 11.13 -16.60
C GLN A 3 -14.10 11.99 -16.03
N PRO A 4 -14.13 12.44 -14.77
CA PRO A 4 -12.97 13.07 -14.17
C PRO A 4 -11.96 11.95 -13.88
N VAL A 5 -11.06 11.69 -14.83
CA VAL A 5 -9.81 11.01 -14.54
C VAL A 5 -9.08 11.92 -13.58
N LEU A 6 -9.09 11.57 -12.29
CA LEU A 6 -8.27 12.21 -11.28
C LEU A 6 -6.84 12.16 -11.80
N ARG A 7 -6.35 13.31 -12.30
CA ARG A 7 -5.01 13.45 -12.83
C ARG A 7 -4.06 13.31 -11.64
N VAL A 8 -3.68 12.08 -11.33
CA VAL A 8 -2.51 11.79 -10.50
C VAL A 8 -1.35 12.32 -11.33
N ARG A 9 -0.88 13.54 -11.00
CA ARG A 9 0.47 13.95 -11.37
C ARG A 9 1.40 12.80 -10.96
N GLU A 10 2.49 12.57 -11.67
CA GLU A 10 3.58 11.72 -11.18
C GLU A 10 4.13 12.35 -9.88
N GLU A 11 3.40 12.17 -8.78
CA GLU A 11 3.76 12.57 -7.43
C GLU A 11 4.70 11.48 -6.96
N ILE A 12 5.98 11.63 -7.33
CA ILE A 12 7.06 10.91 -6.68
C ILE A 12 6.85 11.14 -5.18
N PRO A 13 6.76 10.07 -4.36
CA PRO A 13 6.53 10.25 -2.94
C PRO A 13 7.59 11.19 -2.33
N PRO A 14 7.25 11.98 -1.31
CA PRO A 14 8.28 12.78 -0.64
C PRO A 14 9.32 11.86 0.01
N GLU A 15 10.58 12.27 0.09
CA GLU A 15 11.56 11.57 0.92
C GLU A 15 11.18 11.70 2.41
N PRO A 16 11.38 10.67 3.24
CA PRO A 16 12.08 9.40 2.97
C PRO A 16 11.20 8.29 2.36
N LEU A 17 9.91 8.56 2.14
CA LEU A 17 8.94 7.56 1.68
C LEU A 17 9.31 7.01 0.30
N ASN A 18 9.78 7.87 -0.61
CA ASN A 18 10.26 7.40 -1.91
C ASN A 18 11.44 6.45 -1.77
N GLY A 19 12.47 6.81 -1.00
CA GLY A 19 13.61 5.94 -0.73
C GLY A 19 13.23 4.57 -0.14
N LEU A 20 12.26 4.56 0.79
CA LEU A 20 11.72 3.34 1.40
C LEU A 20 10.92 2.47 0.40
N ILE A 21 10.22 3.08 -0.55
CA ILE A 21 9.43 2.38 -1.57
C ILE A 21 10.33 1.83 -2.68
N ILE A 22 11.33 2.58 -3.14
CA ILE A 22 12.21 2.18 -4.25
C ILE A 22 13.35 1.26 -3.81
N GLY A 23 13.56 1.07 -2.50
CA GLY A 23 14.56 0.15 -1.97
C GLY A 23 15.96 0.75 -1.81
N THR A 24 16.10 2.08 -1.87
CA THR A 24 17.39 2.76 -1.67
C THR A 24 17.69 3.05 -0.21
N ASP A 25 16.66 3.05 0.66
CA ASP A 25 16.82 3.24 2.09
C ASP A 25 17.14 1.90 2.81
N PRO A 26 18.06 1.84 3.79
CA PRO A 26 18.37 0.62 4.55
C PRO A 26 17.15 -0.06 5.20
N ASP A 27 16.14 0.71 5.59
CA ASP A 27 14.94 0.22 6.27
C ASP A 27 13.83 -0.23 5.31
N SER A 28 14.06 -0.14 3.99
CA SER A 28 13.07 -0.50 2.95
C SER A 28 12.49 -1.91 3.14
N ASN A 29 13.32 -2.89 3.53
CA ASN A 29 12.87 -4.25 3.76
C ASN A 29 11.87 -4.37 4.93
N VAL A 30 12.10 -3.63 6.01
CA VAL A 30 11.23 -3.62 7.19
C VAL A 30 9.94 -2.88 6.87
N PHE A 31 10.05 -1.75 6.17
CA PHE A 31 8.93 -0.92 5.74
C PHE A 31 7.97 -1.68 4.81
N LEU A 32 8.49 -2.30 3.74
CA LEU A 32 7.68 -3.03 2.76
C LEU A 32 7.00 -4.27 3.35
N LYS A 33 7.66 -4.96 4.30
CA LYS A 33 7.05 -6.07 5.05
C LYS A 33 5.88 -5.58 5.89
N SER A 34 6.07 -4.49 6.63
CA SER A 34 5.05 -3.89 7.49
C SER A 34 3.81 -3.45 6.69
N ILE A 35 4.02 -2.80 5.54
CA ILE A 35 2.91 -2.38 4.67
C ILE A 35 2.16 -3.58 4.09
N ARG A 36 2.86 -4.64 3.67
CA ARG A 36 2.21 -5.84 3.14
C ARG A 36 1.31 -6.49 4.19
N THR A 37 1.81 -6.63 5.42
CA THR A 37 1.03 -7.18 6.55
C THR A 37 -0.17 -6.30 6.88
N PHE A 38 0.01 -4.98 6.92
CA PHE A 38 -1.10 -4.04 7.12
C PHE A 38 -2.16 -4.21 6.03
N ASN A 39 -1.75 -4.20 4.76
CA ASN A 39 -2.65 -4.32 3.60
C ASN A 39 -3.35 -5.69 3.50
N SER A 40 -2.74 -6.78 3.95
CA SER A 40 -3.43 -8.07 4.02
C SER A 40 -4.58 -8.06 5.03
N CYS A 41 -4.47 -7.29 6.11
CA CYS A 41 -5.53 -7.16 7.10
C CYS A 41 -6.76 -6.42 6.54
N PHE A 42 -6.58 -5.43 5.65
CA PHE A 42 -7.70 -4.72 5.00
C PHE A 42 -8.37 -5.49 3.86
N GLN A 43 -7.68 -6.48 3.28
CA GLN A 43 -8.26 -7.34 2.25
C GLN A 43 -9.31 -8.32 2.82
N MET A 44 -9.29 -8.59 4.12
CA MET A 44 -10.21 -9.53 4.77
C MET A 44 -11.56 -8.93 5.21
N THR A 45 -11.77 -7.62 5.09
CA THR A 45 -12.99 -6.98 5.60
C THR A 45 -14.08 -6.77 4.53
N SER A 46 -14.88 -7.84 4.33
CA SER A 46 -16.31 -7.93 3.92
C SER A 46 -16.72 -7.56 2.46
N PHE A 47 -17.67 -8.24 1.80
CA PHE A 47 -18.98 -8.71 2.28
C PHE A 47 -19.27 -10.19 1.90
N GLY A 48 -19.43 -11.09 2.88
CA GLY A 48 -19.95 -12.46 2.67
C GLY A 48 -19.01 -13.65 2.96
N ALA A 49 -17.79 -13.44 3.46
CA ALA A 49 -16.89 -14.55 3.80
C ALA A 49 -17.17 -15.11 5.21
N THR A 50 -17.45 -16.42 5.31
CA THR A 50 -17.72 -17.14 6.56
C THR A 50 -16.49 -17.76 7.22
N GLU A 51 -15.30 -17.62 6.63
CA GLU A 51 -14.04 -18.05 7.23
C GLU A 51 -13.06 -16.89 7.38
N ILE A 52 -12.63 -16.69 8.61
CA ILE A 52 -11.58 -15.75 9.02
C ILE A 52 -10.28 -16.55 9.00
N VAL A 53 -9.36 -16.24 8.09
CA VAL A 53 -7.98 -16.75 8.15
C VAL A 53 -7.09 -15.59 8.58
N PHE A 54 -6.79 -15.51 9.87
CA PHE A 54 -5.98 -14.45 10.47
C PHE A 54 -4.64 -14.24 9.74
N CYS A 55 -4.18 -12.98 9.77
CA CYS A 55 -2.79 -12.70 10.11
C CYS A 55 -2.75 -12.36 11.59
#